data_AF-A0A1I7Y3G7-F1
#
_entry.id   AF-A0A1I7Y3G7-F1
#
_cell.length_a   1.000
_cell.length_b   1.000
_cell.length_c   1.000
_cell.angle_alpha   90.00
_cell.angle_beta   90.00
_cell.angle_gamma   90.00
#
_symmetry.space_group_name_H-M   'P 1'
#
loop_
_entity.id
_entity.type
_entity.pdbx_description
1 polymer ?
#
loop_
_entity_poly.entity_id
_entity_poly.type
_entity_poly.pdbx_seq_one_letter_code
_entity_poly.pdbx_strand_id
1 'polypeptide(L)'
;MKSQSNSLHVTLAHRLLDYVRAGHLQAGHHLTEQSLAEALGADQLGVIEEELGTSQDDQIYLQLARDKLSGIWGDTLSENDAMRRYGLTRERVRRILARAANEGWMEQRASKGWSFLPMIDGPQACEESYTLRQMLEPAAMLLPGFAIDSTVLRRVRLQQQALADGGWRHAGHAEMYQANATFHEALASLSGNRFIAQTVTRQNQLRRLLEYQETLDRERIRRQCLEHLAILDLLEKGERAQASALLARHLGNASEEKVQQLERQQQRTTRSDSFNLPAERDDWTPLFSAAMGTPDPYGRQLDGMGGGVSSLSKVCIIGPSSHPDADVDYTFAQVAIKEEKVDYRGNCGNMSSAVGPYAVEQGMVKVEDGEACVRILNTNTNKIIHAHFTVEDGQPRYDGDLSIPGVGGTGSPIRLDFVEPGGASTGSLLPSGELTEWLDVPGVGRIEVSLVDAANAAVFVRAADVGLTGLELPDWLEAHPEVLERLDAIRVQASVRMGIAPDVEAARQIRIVPFVCIVSPAQDNPTLSGEVVPAKEIDLVARVISNGQPHRALPLTISLCTAVAARLTGSLPSQCLSDSVAPQGPLRLGMPSGVLTVGAEVEKKDGQWFAKAGSFYRTARRLFDGRVWVPGKALKD
;
A
#
# COMPACT_ATOMS: atom_id res chain seq x y z
N MET A 1 -43.04 -16.91 -21.36
CA MET A 1 -41.80 -17.51 -21.91
C MET A 1 -40.72 -17.83 -20.87
N LYS A 2 -40.87 -17.50 -19.57
CA LYS A 2 -39.83 -17.80 -18.54
C LYS A 2 -39.93 -19.18 -17.86
N SER A 3 -40.96 -20.00 -18.13
CA SER A 3 -41.08 -21.36 -17.53
C SER A 3 -40.45 -22.48 -18.38
N GLN A 4 -39.85 -22.17 -19.53
CA GLN A 4 -39.20 -23.18 -20.40
C GLN A 4 -37.70 -23.38 -20.09
N SER A 5 -37.01 -22.41 -19.49
CA SER A 5 -35.54 -22.46 -19.29
C SER A 5 -35.09 -23.55 -18.29
N ASN A 6 -35.86 -23.81 -17.22
CA ASN A 6 -35.57 -24.94 -16.31
C ASN A 6 -35.86 -26.31 -16.93
N SER A 7 -36.76 -26.37 -17.92
CA SER A 7 -37.09 -27.62 -18.64
C SER A 7 -35.98 -28.00 -19.63
N LEU A 8 -35.34 -27.01 -20.26
CA LEU A 8 -34.31 -27.23 -21.26
C LEU A 8 -33.03 -27.83 -20.66
N HIS A 9 -32.53 -27.29 -19.54
CA HIS A 9 -31.32 -27.77 -18.85
C HIS A 9 -31.44 -29.23 -18.40
N VAL A 10 -32.59 -29.62 -17.86
CA VAL A 10 -32.88 -31.00 -17.45
C VAL A 10 -32.99 -31.91 -18.67
N THR A 11 -33.65 -31.46 -19.74
CA THR A 11 -33.76 -32.22 -21.00
C THR A 11 -32.40 -32.43 -21.68
N LEU A 12 -31.53 -31.40 -21.66
CA LEU A 12 -30.16 -31.43 -22.17
C LEU A 12 -29.27 -32.38 -21.37
N ALA A 13 -29.34 -32.32 -20.04
CA ALA A 13 -28.60 -33.23 -19.16
C ALA A 13 -29.02 -34.69 -19.37
N HIS A 14 -30.32 -34.97 -19.53
CA HIS A 14 -30.81 -36.31 -19.82
C HIS A 14 -30.33 -36.83 -21.18
N ARG A 15 -30.35 -36.00 -22.24
CA ARG A 15 -29.84 -36.41 -23.57
C ARG A 15 -28.34 -36.67 -23.58
N LEU A 16 -27.56 -35.85 -22.88
CA LEU A 16 -26.12 -36.08 -22.70
C LEU A 16 -25.85 -37.40 -21.96
N LEU A 17 -26.61 -37.66 -20.88
CA LEU A 17 -26.51 -38.91 -20.15
C LEU A 17 -26.92 -40.11 -21.00
N ASP A 18 -27.96 -40.00 -21.83
CA ASP A 18 -28.40 -41.06 -22.73
C ASP A 18 -27.38 -41.30 -23.86
N TYR A 19 -26.75 -40.24 -24.39
CA TYR A 19 -25.67 -40.34 -25.38
C TYR A 19 -24.41 -41.02 -24.80
N VAL A 20 -24.06 -40.70 -23.56
CA VAL A 20 -22.97 -41.38 -22.81
C VAL A 20 -23.34 -42.85 -22.57
N ARG A 21 -24.58 -43.14 -22.15
CA ARG A 21 -25.06 -44.52 -21.87
C ARG A 21 -25.13 -45.39 -23.12
N ALA A 22 -25.38 -44.81 -24.29
CA ALA A 22 -25.37 -45.50 -25.56
C ALA A 22 -23.95 -45.87 -26.07
N GLY A 23 -22.90 -45.52 -25.31
CA GLY A 23 -21.52 -45.93 -25.61
C GLY A 23 -20.80 -45.05 -26.62
N HIS A 24 -21.36 -43.87 -26.94
CA HIS A 24 -20.75 -42.93 -27.88
C HIS A 24 -19.57 -42.14 -27.30
N LEU A 25 -19.35 -42.19 -25.98
CA LEU A 25 -18.22 -41.55 -25.29
C LEU A 25 -17.51 -42.55 -24.37
N GLN A 26 -16.17 -42.59 -24.44
CA GLN A 26 -15.32 -43.45 -23.61
C GLN A 26 -14.60 -42.65 -22.51
N ALA A 27 -14.12 -43.31 -21.47
CA ALA A 27 -13.35 -42.66 -20.41
C ALA A 27 -12.08 -42.02 -21.01
N GLY A 28 -11.91 -40.71 -20.82
CA GLY A 28 -10.81 -39.91 -21.40
C GLY A 28 -11.16 -39.17 -22.70
N HIS A 29 -12.39 -39.27 -23.20
CA HIS A 29 -12.84 -38.50 -24.37
C HIS A 29 -12.95 -37.00 -24.02
N HIS A 30 -12.33 -36.13 -24.82
CA HIS A 30 -12.46 -34.69 -24.67
C HIS A 30 -13.75 -34.20 -25.33
N LEU A 31 -14.62 -33.55 -24.55
CA LEU A 31 -15.84 -32.94 -25.06
C LEU A 31 -15.47 -31.68 -25.87
N THR A 32 -15.61 -31.78 -27.18
CA THR A 32 -15.49 -30.65 -28.13
C THR A 32 -16.86 -30.20 -28.61
N GLU A 33 -16.95 -28.97 -29.10
CA GLU A 33 -18.17 -28.38 -29.66
C GLU A 33 -18.78 -29.25 -30.77
N GLN A 34 -17.94 -29.88 -31.60
CA GLN A 34 -18.34 -30.83 -32.63
C GLN A 34 -18.91 -32.13 -32.05
N SER A 35 -18.31 -32.68 -31.00
CA SER A 35 -18.82 -33.89 -30.33
C SER A 35 -20.14 -33.65 -29.57
N LEU A 36 -20.35 -32.41 -29.10
CA LEU A 36 -21.59 -31.99 -28.46
C LEU A 36 -22.70 -31.71 -29.48
N ALA A 37 -22.35 -31.26 -30.68
CA ALA A 37 -23.30 -31.04 -31.78
C ALA A 37 -23.98 -32.34 -32.22
N GLU A 38 -23.23 -33.43 -32.26
CA GLU A 38 -23.75 -34.77 -32.57
C GLU A 38 -24.70 -35.30 -31.49
N ALA A 39 -24.47 -34.93 -30.22
CA ALA A 39 -25.30 -35.34 -29.09
C ALA A 39 -26.57 -34.47 -28.89
N LEU A 40 -26.50 -33.17 -29.22
CA LEU A 40 -27.52 -32.18 -28.84
C LEU A 40 -28.27 -31.56 -30.02
N GLY A 41 -27.69 -31.62 -31.23
CA GLY A 41 -28.17 -30.95 -32.44
C GLY A 41 -27.67 -29.51 -32.55
N ALA A 42 -27.22 -29.11 -33.75
CA ALA A 42 -26.61 -27.80 -34.01
C ALA A 42 -27.51 -26.59 -33.67
N ASP A 43 -28.83 -26.71 -33.88
CA ASP A 43 -29.80 -25.66 -33.51
C ASP A 43 -29.86 -25.41 -31.99
N GLN A 44 -29.63 -26.44 -31.16
CA GLN A 44 -29.62 -26.27 -29.70
C GLN A 44 -28.31 -25.71 -29.19
N LEU A 45 -27.18 -25.99 -29.86
CA LEU A 45 -25.90 -25.34 -29.56
C LEU A 45 -25.97 -23.82 -29.76
N GLY A 46 -26.62 -23.36 -30.83
CA GLY A 46 -26.83 -21.92 -31.05
C GLY A 46 -27.66 -21.26 -29.95
N VAL A 47 -28.70 -21.94 -29.44
CA VAL A 47 -29.50 -21.46 -28.29
C VAL A 47 -28.67 -21.45 -27.00
N ILE A 48 -27.81 -22.45 -26.79
CA ILE A 48 -26.92 -22.52 -25.62
C ILE A 48 -25.83 -21.44 -25.70
N GLU A 49 -25.25 -21.18 -26.87
CA GLU A 49 -24.32 -20.06 -27.08
C GLU A 49 -24.98 -18.70 -26.86
N GLU A 50 -26.23 -18.53 -27.27
CA GLU A 50 -26.99 -17.29 -27.07
C GLU A 50 -27.37 -17.10 -25.59
N GLU A 51 -27.74 -18.16 -24.86
CA GLU A 51 -27.97 -18.17 -23.40
C GLU A 51 -26.67 -17.98 -22.59
N LEU A 52 -25.55 -18.60 -23.00
CA LEU A 52 -24.23 -18.40 -22.39
C LEU A 52 -23.70 -16.98 -22.67
N GLY A 53 -23.93 -16.47 -23.88
CA GLY A 53 -23.58 -15.10 -24.28
C GLY A 53 -24.36 -14.05 -23.51
N THR A 54 -25.66 -14.28 -23.24
CA THR A 54 -26.46 -13.42 -22.36
C THR A 54 -26.02 -13.52 -20.90
N SER A 55 -25.62 -14.70 -20.42
CA SER A 55 -25.06 -14.89 -19.07
C SER A 55 -23.71 -14.17 -18.89
N GLN A 56 -22.82 -14.21 -19.89
CA GLN A 56 -21.56 -13.46 -19.88
C GLN A 56 -21.77 -11.95 -19.97
N ASP A 57 -22.69 -11.49 -20.84
CA ASP A 57 -23.00 -10.06 -20.95
C ASP A 57 -23.61 -9.53 -19.64
N ASP A 58 -24.39 -10.34 -18.91
CA ASP A 58 -24.87 -10.03 -17.56
C ASP A 58 -23.73 -9.89 -16.54
N GLN A 59 -22.75 -10.79 -16.56
CA GLN A 59 -21.59 -10.71 -15.66
C GLN A 59 -20.75 -9.45 -15.93
N ILE A 60 -20.52 -9.12 -17.20
CA ILE A 60 -19.74 -7.93 -17.57
C ILE A 60 -20.52 -6.65 -17.28
N TYR A 61 -21.84 -6.65 -17.48
CA TYR A 61 -22.70 -5.55 -17.07
C TYR A 61 -22.60 -5.26 -15.56
N LEU A 62 -22.66 -6.30 -14.73
CA LEU A 62 -22.47 -6.16 -13.28
C LEU A 62 -21.06 -5.72 -12.92
N GLN A 63 -20.03 -6.20 -13.65
CA GLN A 63 -18.66 -5.78 -13.45
C GLN A 63 -18.46 -4.29 -13.78
N LEU A 64 -19.08 -3.78 -14.85
CA LEU A 64 -19.07 -2.36 -15.20
C LEU A 64 -19.65 -1.50 -14.07
N ALA A 65 -20.78 -1.90 -13.51
CA ALA A 65 -21.39 -1.20 -12.38
C ALA A 65 -20.51 -1.22 -11.13
N ARG A 66 -19.86 -2.36 -10.83
CA ARG A 66 -18.89 -2.46 -9.73
C ARG A 66 -17.71 -1.53 -9.92
N ASP A 67 -17.12 -1.52 -11.11
CA ASP A 67 -15.97 -0.67 -11.41
C ASP A 67 -16.31 0.82 -11.26
N LYS A 68 -17.53 1.24 -11.63
CA LYS A 68 -18.00 2.62 -11.37
C LYS A 68 -18.14 2.88 -9.87
N LEU A 69 -18.81 2.00 -9.14
CA LEU A 69 -19.02 2.15 -7.70
C LEU A 69 -17.72 2.10 -6.88
N SER A 70 -16.69 1.41 -7.37
CA SER A 70 -15.35 1.38 -6.75
C SER A 70 -14.44 2.54 -7.19
N GLY A 71 -14.95 3.52 -7.93
CA GLY A 71 -14.19 4.70 -8.36
C GLY A 71 -13.16 4.45 -9.47
N ILE A 72 -13.17 3.29 -10.13
CA ILE A 72 -12.25 2.98 -11.24
C ILE A 72 -12.59 3.85 -12.45
N TRP A 73 -13.88 4.12 -12.63
CA TRP A 73 -14.37 5.06 -13.63
C TRP A 73 -14.77 6.37 -12.97
N GLY A 74 -14.29 7.49 -13.53
CA GLY A 74 -14.81 8.82 -13.23
C GLY A 74 -16.22 9.00 -13.80
N ASP A 75 -16.59 10.21 -14.18
CA ASP A 75 -17.96 10.50 -14.65
C ASP A 75 -18.21 10.08 -16.10
N THR A 76 -17.17 9.62 -16.80
CA THR A 76 -17.25 9.26 -18.21
C THR A 76 -16.53 7.96 -18.52
N LEU A 77 -16.99 7.28 -19.56
CA LEU A 77 -16.41 6.05 -20.09
C LEU A 77 -16.38 6.11 -21.62
N SER A 78 -15.22 5.85 -22.22
CA SER A 78 -15.12 5.68 -23.68
C SER A 78 -15.36 4.22 -24.09
N GLU A 79 -15.90 4.01 -25.29
CA GLU A 79 -16.08 2.65 -25.84
C GLU A 79 -14.74 1.90 -25.92
N ASN A 80 -13.64 2.61 -26.22
CA ASN A 80 -12.32 1.99 -26.34
C ASN A 80 -11.76 1.54 -24.98
N ASP A 81 -12.02 2.30 -23.91
CA ASP A 81 -11.58 1.93 -22.56
C ASP A 81 -12.37 0.72 -22.05
N ALA A 82 -13.68 0.69 -22.30
CA ALA A 82 -14.52 -0.47 -22.02
C ALA A 82 -14.06 -1.71 -22.81
N MET A 83 -13.74 -1.57 -24.10
CA MET A 83 -13.20 -2.66 -24.92
C MET A 83 -11.90 -3.23 -24.33
N ARG A 84 -10.96 -2.35 -23.96
CA ARG A 84 -9.67 -2.74 -23.38
C ARG A 84 -9.81 -3.43 -22.03
N ARG A 85 -10.65 -2.88 -21.13
CA ARG A 85 -10.80 -3.41 -19.78
C ARG A 85 -11.55 -4.74 -19.74
N TYR A 86 -12.61 -4.87 -20.53
CA TYR A 86 -13.47 -6.07 -20.51
C TYR A 86 -13.12 -7.10 -21.59
N GLY A 87 -12.13 -6.83 -22.45
CA GLY A 87 -11.74 -7.74 -23.54
C GLY A 87 -12.84 -7.95 -24.57
N LEU A 88 -13.70 -6.94 -24.78
CA LEU A 88 -14.90 -7.05 -25.59
C LEU A 88 -14.78 -6.39 -26.96
N THR A 89 -15.54 -6.90 -27.93
CA THR A 89 -15.74 -6.23 -29.22
C THR A 89 -16.56 -4.95 -29.04
N ARG A 90 -16.41 -3.99 -29.96
CA ARG A 90 -17.14 -2.71 -29.92
C ARG A 90 -18.66 -2.91 -29.91
N GLU A 91 -19.17 -3.91 -30.65
CA GLU A 91 -20.59 -4.22 -30.70
C GLU A 91 -21.13 -4.72 -29.36
N ARG A 92 -20.38 -5.60 -28.66
CA ARG A 92 -20.75 -6.07 -27.31
C ARG A 92 -20.69 -4.95 -26.28
N VAL A 93 -19.67 -4.10 -26.34
CA VAL A 93 -19.56 -2.91 -25.47
C VAL A 93 -20.77 -2.00 -25.66
N ARG A 94 -21.14 -1.67 -26.91
CA ARG A 94 -22.32 -0.83 -27.17
C ARG A 94 -23.60 -1.44 -26.65
N ARG A 95 -23.77 -2.76 -26.74
CA ARG A 95 -24.93 -3.46 -26.20
C ARG A 95 -25.03 -3.31 -24.68
N ILE A 96 -23.92 -3.48 -23.97
CA ILE A 96 -23.85 -3.34 -22.50
C ILE A 96 -24.08 -1.88 -22.07
N LEU A 97 -23.49 -0.91 -22.77
CA LEU A 97 -23.66 0.51 -22.47
C LEU A 97 -25.07 1.02 -22.84
N ALA A 98 -25.65 0.55 -23.93
CA ALA A 98 -27.04 0.83 -24.28
C ALA A 98 -28.01 0.25 -23.25
N ARG A 99 -27.71 -0.92 -22.70
CA ARG A 99 -28.47 -1.47 -21.56
C ARG A 99 -28.34 -0.58 -20.32
N ALA A 100 -27.12 -0.15 -19.97
CA ALA A 100 -26.90 0.77 -18.85
C ALA A 100 -27.66 2.10 -19.02
N ALA A 101 -27.75 2.60 -20.24
CA ALA A 101 -28.53 3.79 -20.55
C ALA A 101 -30.04 3.56 -20.51
N ASN A 102 -30.52 2.42 -20.99
CA ASN A 102 -31.93 2.03 -20.84
C ASN A 102 -32.33 1.82 -19.37
N GLU A 103 -31.41 1.31 -18.54
CA GLU A 103 -31.59 1.18 -17.09
C GLU A 103 -31.33 2.50 -16.34
N GLY A 104 -31.00 3.58 -17.07
CA GLY A 104 -31.11 4.96 -16.59
C GLY A 104 -29.95 5.47 -15.71
N TRP A 105 -28.80 4.79 -15.72
CA TRP A 105 -27.58 5.19 -14.99
C TRP A 105 -26.41 5.55 -15.91
N MET A 106 -26.59 5.48 -17.23
CA MET A 106 -25.67 6.03 -18.21
C MET A 106 -26.41 6.82 -19.29
N GLU A 107 -25.70 7.69 -20.00
CA GLU A 107 -26.21 8.36 -21.19
C GLU A 107 -25.12 8.48 -22.25
N GLN A 108 -25.53 8.53 -23.52
CA GLN A 108 -24.60 8.70 -24.64
C GLN A 108 -24.33 10.18 -24.88
N ARG A 109 -23.06 10.58 -24.89
CA ARG A 109 -22.64 11.95 -25.23
C ARG A 109 -22.43 12.10 -26.73
N ALA A 110 -22.60 13.31 -27.24
CA ALA A 110 -22.49 13.64 -28.66
C ALA A 110 -21.12 13.31 -29.30
N SER A 111 -20.05 13.11 -28.51
CA SER A 111 -18.66 12.91 -28.96
C SER A 111 -18.14 11.46 -28.90
N LYS A 112 -19.01 10.44 -29.04
CA LYS A 112 -18.66 8.99 -28.93
C LYS A 112 -18.18 8.55 -27.53
N GLY A 113 -18.51 9.30 -26.49
CA GLY A 113 -18.30 8.93 -25.09
C GLY A 113 -19.62 8.67 -24.38
N TRP A 114 -19.56 8.01 -23.23
CA TRP A 114 -20.71 7.80 -22.36
C TRP A 114 -20.48 8.52 -21.04
N SER A 115 -21.53 9.09 -20.45
CA SER A 115 -21.51 9.63 -19.07
C SER A 115 -22.27 8.72 -18.14
N PHE A 116 -21.80 8.61 -16.91
CA PHE A 116 -22.59 8.04 -15.82
C PHE A 116 -23.54 9.11 -15.29
N LEU A 117 -24.78 8.71 -15.02
CA LEU A 117 -25.77 9.55 -14.33
C LEU A 117 -25.63 9.36 -12.81
N PRO A 118 -26.19 10.26 -11.99
CA PRO A 118 -26.21 10.09 -10.53
C PRO A 118 -26.75 8.71 -10.15
N MET A 119 -25.94 7.96 -9.40
CA MET A 119 -26.26 6.61 -8.94
C MET A 119 -26.60 6.61 -7.45
N ILE A 120 -27.14 5.50 -6.97
CA ILE A 120 -27.23 5.25 -5.54
C ILE A 120 -25.88 4.64 -5.12
N ASP A 121 -24.91 5.48 -4.75
CA ASP A 121 -23.49 5.14 -4.60
C ASP A 121 -22.94 5.36 -3.18
N GLY A 122 -23.81 5.62 -2.21
CA GLY A 122 -23.45 5.75 -0.80
C GLY A 122 -24.66 5.87 0.12
N PRO A 123 -24.43 6.02 1.45
CA PRO A 123 -25.51 6.12 2.44
C PRO A 123 -26.47 7.28 2.15
N GLN A 124 -25.93 8.46 1.80
CA GLN A 124 -26.72 9.64 1.50
C GLN A 124 -27.61 9.44 0.26
N ALA A 125 -27.03 8.99 -0.87
CA ALA A 125 -27.81 8.74 -2.08
C ALA A 125 -28.88 7.65 -1.85
N CYS A 126 -28.60 6.67 -0.98
CA CYS A 126 -29.57 5.67 -0.56
C CYS A 126 -30.74 6.29 0.20
N GLU A 127 -30.46 7.17 1.19
CA GLU A 127 -31.48 7.91 1.94
C GLU A 127 -32.35 8.79 1.02
N GLU A 128 -31.74 9.51 0.09
CA GLU A 128 -32.44 10.35 -0.90
C GLU A 128 -33.39 9.51 -1.78
N SER A 129 -32.93 8.34 -2.24
CA SER A 129 -33.74 7.38 -2.99
C SER A 129 -34.95 6.88 -2.18
N TYR A 130 -34.74 6.46 -0.92
CA TYR A 130 -35.84 5.99 -0.06
C TYR A 130 -36.82 7.11 0.31
N THR A 131 -36.34 8.34 0.47
CA THR A 131 -37.18 9.53 0.69
C THR A 131 -38.15 9.73 -0.48
N LEU A 132 -37.66 9.67 -1.71
CA LEU A 132 -38.53 9.77 -2.90
C LEU A 132 -39.58 8.64 -2.94
N ARG A 133 -39.19 7.41 -2.61
CA ARG A 133 -40.11 6.26 -2.59
C ARG A 133 -41.20 6.42 -1.53
N GLN A 134 -40.85 6.89 -0.33
CA GLN A 134 -41.82 7.17 0.74
C GLN A 134 -42.82 8.26 0.36
N MET A 135 -42.41 9.24 -0.46
CA MET A 135 -43.33 10.27 -0.97
C MET A 135 -44.27 9.74 -2.05
N LEU A 136 -43.81 8.83 -2.91
CA LEU A 136 -44.54 8.41 -4.11
C LEU A 136 -45.37 7.14 -3.92
N GLU A 137 -44.78 6.06 -3.41
CA GLU A 137 -45.41 4.73 -3.45
C GLU A 137 -46.63 4.61 -2.52
N PRO A 138 -46.60 5.09 -1.26
CA PRO A 138 -47.80 5.12 -0.42
C PRO A 138 -48.90 6.02 -1.00
N ALA A 139 -48.51 7.23 -1.47
CA ALA A 139 -49.45 8.18 -2.06
C ALA A 139 -50.15 7.63 -3.30
N ALA A 140 -49.48 6.76 -4.06
CA ALA A 140 -50.05 6.07 -5.21
C ALA A 140 -51.36 5.33 -4.88
N MET A 141 -51.45 4.72 -3.70
CA MET A 141 -52.64 3.98 -3.23
C MET A 141 -53.83 4.88 -2.88
N LEU A 142 -53.57 6.15 -2.59
CA LEU A 142 -54.56 7.12 -2.17
C LEU A 142 -55.12 7.93 -3.35
N LEU A 143 -54.54 7.79 -4.54
CA LEU A 143 -55.02 8.48 -5.73
C LEU A 143 -56.44 8.02 -6.11
N PRO A 144 -57.30 8.93 -6.61
CA PRO A 144 -58.63 8.57 -7.08
C PRO A 144 -58.63 7.52 -8.19
N GLY A 145 -57.59 7.51 -9.02
CA GLY A 145 -57.38 6.55 -10.10
C GLY A 145 -56.85 5.18 -9.66
N PHE A 146 -56.64 4.97 -8.36
CA PHE A 146 -56.16 3.68 -7.86
C PHE A 146 -57.24 2.61 -8.00
N ALA A 147 -57.03 1.67 -8.91
CA ALA A 147 -57.98 0.60 -9.23
C ALA A 147 -57.33 -0.76 -8.99
N ILE A 148 -58.01 -1.60 -8.20
CA ILE A 148 -57.53 -2.94 -7.90
C ILE A 148 -57.75 -3.85 -9.12
N ASP A 149 -56.67 -4.47 -9.60
CA ASP A 149 -56.71 -5.59 -10.53
C ASP A 149 -56.41 -6.88 -9.77
N SER A 150 -57.42 -7.74 -9.65
CA SER A 150 -57.32 -9.01 -8.92
C SER A 150 -56.32 -9.99 -9.55
N THR A 151 -56.07 -9.89 -10.87
CA THR A 151 -55.07 -10.71 -11.56
C THR A 151 -53.66 -10.27 -11.17
N VAL A 152 -53.43 -8.94 -11.12
CA VAL A 152 -52.15 -8.36 -10.71
C VAL A 152 -51.86 -8.67 -9.25
N LEU A 153 -52.82 -8.44 -8.34
CA LEU A 153 -52.65 -8.74 -6.92
C LEU A 153 -52.39 -10.23 -6.67
N ARG A 154 -53.14 -11.13 -7.32
CA ARG A 154 -52.94 -12.57 -7.19
C ARG A 154 -51.55 -13.01 -7.65
N ARG A 155 -51.06 -12.47 -8.78
CA ARG A 155 -49.71 -12.77 -9.28
C ARG A 155 -48.63 -12.36 -8.28
N VAL A 156 -48.71 -11.13 -7.77
CA VAL A 156 -47.74 -10.61 -6.80
C VAL A 156 -47.81 -11.37 -5.49
N ARG A 157 -49.02 -11.69 -5.00
CA ARG A 157 -49.21 -12.51 -3.81
C ARG A 157 -48.54 -13.87 -3.93
N LEU A 158 -48.77 -14.59 -5.02
CA LEU A 158 -48.16 -15.92 -5.23
C LEU A 158 -46.62 -15.86 -5.18
N GLN A 159 -46.03 -14.80 -5.75
CA GLN A 159 -44.58 -14.61 -5.72
C GLN A 159 -44.06 -14.32 -4.31
N GLN A 160 -44.71 -13.44 -3.55
CA GLN A 160 -44.33 -13.13 -2.16
C GLN A 160 -44.54 -14.32 -1.23
N GLN A 161 -45.62 -15.09 -1.44
CA GLN A 161 -45.94 -16.27 -0.64
C GLN A 161 -44.96 -17.42 -0.91
N ALA A 162 -44.60 -17.68 -2.17
CA ALA A 162 -43.58 -18.67 -2.50
C ALA A 162 -42.23 -18.36 -1.83
N LEU A 163 -41.86 -17.09 -1.74
CA LEU A 163 -40.66 -16.68 -1.02
C LEU A 163 -40.82 -16.83 0.51
N ALA A 164 -41.94 -16.43 1.08
CA ALA A 164 -42.21 -16.57 2.53
C ALA A 164 -42.26 -18.04 2.98
N ASP A 165 -42.82 -18.93 2.16
CA ASP A 165 -43.02 -20.36 2.40
C ASP A 165 -41.77 -21.20 2.08
N GLY A 166 -40.59 -20.67 2.40
CA GLY A 166 -39.30 -21.37 2.32
C GLY A 166 -38.43 -21.00 1.12
N GLY A 167 -38.97 -20.32 0.11
CA GLY A 167 -38.16 -19.82 -1.03
C GLY A 167 -37.04 -18.88 -0.60
N TRP A 168 -37.23 -18.10 0.48
CA TRP A 168 -36.21 -17.21 1.06
C TRP A 168 -34.91 -17.93 1.47
N ARG A 169 -34.94 -19.25 1.70
CA ARG A 169 -33.75 -20.05 2.05
C ARG A 169 -32.87 -20.40 0.85
N HIS A 170 -33.45 -20.46 -0.35
CA HIS A 170 -32.79 -21.02 -1.53
C HIS A 170 -32.75 -20.06 -2.73
N ALA A 171 -33.63 -19.07 -2.78
CA ALA A 171 -33.62 -18.05 -3.82
C ALA A 171 -32.29 -17.26 -3.81
N GLY A 172 -31.81 -16.93 -5.01
CA GLY A 172 -30.64 -16.09 -5.22
C GLY A 172 -30.99 -14.60 -5.22
N HIS A 173 -29.96 -13.74 -5.20
CA HIS A 173 -30.10 -12.27 -5.21
C HIS A 173 -31.07 -11.75 -6.29
N ALA A 174 -30.92 -12.25 -7.52
CA ALA A 174 -31.72 -11.79 -8.65
C ALA A 174 -33.22 -12.08 -8.48
N GLU A 175 -33.56 -13.26 -7.96
CA GLU A 175 -34.94 -13.68 -7.76
C GLU A 175 -35.61 -12.89 -6.62
N MET A 176 -34.89 -12.70 -5.51
CA MET A 176 -35.35 -11.92 -4.36
C MET A 176 -35.57 -10.45 -4.73
N TYR A 177 -34.59 -9.84 -5.40
CA TYR A 177 -34.70 -8.47 -5.90
C TYR A 177 -35.89 -8.33 -6.86
N GLN A 178 -36.05 -9.27 -7.80
CA GLN A 178 -37.13 -9.22 -8.77
C GLN A 178 -38.49 -9.29 -8.10
N ALA A 179 -38.67 -10.14 -7.08
CA ALA A 179 -39.91 -10.22 -6.34
C ALA A 179 -40.26 -8.92 -5.61
N ASN A 180 -39.26 -8.30 -4.96
CA ASN A 180 -39.42 -7.00 -4.31
C ASN A 180 -39.79 -5.90 -5.32
N ALA A 181 -39.03 -5.78 -6.41
CA ALA A 181 -39.29 -4.79 -7.46
C ALA A 181 -40.69 -4.95 -8.08
N THR A 182 -41.08 -6.20 -8.39
CA THR A 182 -42.38 -6.52 -8.98
C THR A 182 -43.55 -6.13 -8.06
N PHE A 183 -43.38 -6.27 -6.75
CA PHE A 183 -44.39 -5.83 -5.77
C PHE A 183 -44.61 -4.32 -5.82
N HIS A 184 -43.53 -3.53 -5.67
CA HIS A 184 -43.63 -2.07 -5.67
C HIS A 184 -44.09 -1.49 -7.02
N GLU A 185 -43.60 -2.04 -8.14
CA GLU A 185 -44.03 -1.64 -9.48
C GLU A 185 -45.50 -1.96 -9.74
N ALA A 186 -45.98 -3.11 -9.27
CA ALA A 186 -47.39 -3.46 -9.39
C ALA A 186 -48.26 -2.44 -8.66
N LEU A 187 -47.94 -2.10 -7.41
CA LEU A 187 -48.71 -1.10 -6.65
C LEU A 187 -48.69 0.28 -7.31
N ALA A 188 -47.54 0.71 -7.81
CA ALA A 188 -47.41 1.95 -8.56
C ALA A 188 -48.24 1.95 -9.85
N SER A 189 -48.31 0.82 -10.57
CA SER A 189 -49.09 0.67 -11.80
C SER A 189 -50.60 0.74 -11.57
N LEU A 190 -51.08 0.29 -10.40
CA LEU A 190 -52.49 0.34 -10.03
C LEU A 190 -52.99 1.76 -9.76
N SER A 191 -52.10 2.75 -9.57
CA SER A 191 -52.44 4.14 -9.25
C SER A 191 -53.16 4.92 -10.35
N GLY A 192 -53.15 4.40 -11.58
CA GLY A 192 -53.62 5.13 -12.76
C GLY A 192 -52.71 6.30 -13.19
N ASN A 193 -51.58 6.53 -12.49
CA ASN A 193 -50.64 7.58 -12.81
C ASN A 193 -49.37 7.02 -13.46
N ARG A 194 -49.26 7.21 -14.78
CA ARG A 194 -48.12 6.73 -15.58
C ARG A 194 -46.75 7.26 -15.10
N PHE A 195 -46.70 8.47 -14.55
CA PHE A 195 -45.44 9.08 -14.09
C PHE A 195 -44.97 8.48 -12.77
N ILE A 196 -45.89 8.12 -11.88
CA ILE A 196 -45.55 7.38 -10.65
C ILE A 196 -45.02 6.00 -11.01
N ALA A 197 -45.71 5.26 -11.89
CA ALA A 197 -45.28 3.95 -12.34
C ALA A 197 -43.87 3.98 -12.99
N GLN A 198 -43.63 4.95 -13.88
CA GLN A 198 -42.32 5.13 -14.51
C GLN A 198 -41.22 5.49 -13.51
N THR A 199 -41.50 6.39 -12.57
CA THR A 199 -40.52 6.81 -11.56
C THR A 199 -40.13 5.67 -10.63
N VAL A 200 -41.11 4.89 -10.15
CA VAL A 200 -40.86 3.72 -9.28
C VAL A 200 -40.06 2.64 -10.02
N THR A 201 -40.39 2.38 -11.29
CA THR A 201 -39.62 1.43 -12.13
C THR A 201 -38.16 1.88 -12.27
N ARG A 202 -37.93 3.17 -12.56
CA ARG A 202 -36.57 3.73 -12.68
C ARG A 202 -35.81 3.64 -11.35
N GLN A 203 -36.44 3.97 -10.23
CA GLN A 203 -35.83 3.86 -8.91
C GLN A 203 -35.42 2.43 -8.55
N ASN A 204 -36.28 1.45 -8.87
CA ASN A 204 -35.92 0.04 -8.71
C ASN A 204 -34.68 -0.31 -9.55
N GLN A 205 -34.66 0.03 -10.85
CA GLN A 205 -33.54 -0.26 -11.75
C GLN A 205 -32.19 0.26 -11.21
N LEU A 206 -32.15 1.47 -10.64
CA LEU A 206 -30.95 2.00 -10.00
C LEU A 206 -30.54 1.20 -8.75
N ARG A 207 -31.53 0.84 -7.91
CA ARG A 207 -31.29 0.04 -6.69
C ARG A 207 -30.72 -1.36 -7.00
N ARG A 208 -31.05 -1.93 -8.16
CA ARG A 208 -30.54 -3.24 -8.61
C ARG A 208 -29.03 -3.35 -8.47
N LEU A 209 -28.29 -2.27 -8.76
CA LEU A 209 -26.83 -2.26 -8.76
C LEU A 209 -26.23 -2.36 -7.35
N LEU A 210 -26.89 -1.77 -6.35
CA LEU A 210 -26.51 -1.91 -4.94
C LEU A 210 -26.80 -3.31 -4.39
N GLU A 211 -27.96 -3.88 -4.72
CA GLU A 211 -28.44 -5.14 -4.13
C GLU A 211 -27.61 -6.37 -4.54
N TYR A 212 -26.84 -6.28 -5.63
CA TYR A 212 -25.91 -7.34 -6.05
C TYR A 212 -24.55 -7.30 -5.36
N GLN A 213 -24.24 -6.25 -4.61
CA GLN A 213 -22.97 -6.09 -3.89
C GLN A 213 -23.05 -6.54 -2.43
N GLU A 214 -24.25 -6.83 -1.94
CA GLU A 214 -24.48 -7.09 -0.53
C GLU A 214 -24.56 -8.58 -0.19
N THR A 215 -24.33 -8.90 1.08
CA THR A 215 -24.64 -10.21 1.64
C THR A 215 -26.14 -10.37 1.87
N LEU A 216 -26.72 -11.51 1.49
CA LEU A 216 -28.14 -11.80 1.73
C LEU A 216 -28.45 -11.92 3.22
N ASP A 217 -29.13 -10.92 3.77
CA ASP A 217 -29.87 -11.08 5.02
C ASP A 217 -31.20 -11.80 4.74
N ARG A 218 -31.14 -13.12 4.87
CA ARG A 218 -32.26 -14.01 4.55
C ARG A 218 -33.45 -13.83 5.50
N GLU A 219 -33.21 -13.47 6.76
CA GLU A 219 -34.30 -13.25 7.73
C GLU A 219 -35.05 -11.94 7.44
N ARG A 220 -34.31 -10.88 7.07
CA ARG A 220 -34.88 -9.62 6.61
C ARG A 220 -35.79 -9.81 5.41
N ILE A 221 -35.36 -10.58 4.41
CA ILE A 221 -36.13 -10.86 3.19
C ILE A 221 -37.44 -11.58 3.53
N ARG A 222 -37.40 -12.56 4.44
CA ARG A 222 -38.62 -13.23 4.91
C ARG A 222 -39.58 -12.25 5.57
N ARG A 223 -39.10 -11.36 6.44
CA ARG A 223 -39.91 -10.33 7.10
C ARG A 223 -40.55 -9.39 6.07
N GLN A 224 -39.79 -8.92 5.08
CA GLN A 224 -40.32 -8.06 4.00
C GLN A 224 -41.42 -8.77 3.20
N CYS A 225 -41.26 -10.06 2.87
CA CYS A 225 -42.31 -10.83 2.18
C CYS A 225 -43.60 -10.91 3.01
N LEU A 226 -43.49 -11.10 4.33
CA LEU A 226 -44.67 -11.12 5.23
C LEU A 226 -45.35 -9.75 5.32
N GLU A 227 -44.57 -8.66 5.36
CA GLU A 227 -45.10 -7.29 5.32
C GLU A 227 -45.82 -7.00 4.00
N HIS A 228 -45.27 -7.44 2.87
CA HIS A 228 -45.94 -7.33 1.56
C HIS A 228 -47.26 -8.10 1.52
N LEU A 229 -47.31 -9.32 2.07
CA LEU A 229 -48.55 -10.10 2.15
C LEU A 229 -49.61 -9.37 2.97
N ALA A 230 -49.23 -8.78 4.11
CA ALA A 230 -50.15 -7.99 4.94
C ALA A 230 -50.68 -6.74 4.21
N ILE A 231 -49.85 -6.07 3.40
CA ILE A 231 -50.30 -4.94 2.55
C ILE A 231 -51.31 -5.43 1.51
N LEU A 232 -51.06 -6.57 0.86
CA LEU A 232 -51.99 -7.14 -0.13
C LEU A 232 -53.34 -7.52 0.51
N ASP A 233 -53.33 -8.05 1.74
CA ASP A 233 -54.55 -8.37 2.48
C ASP A 233 -55.41 -7.14 2.77
N LEU A 234 -54.78 -6.00 3.12
CA LEU A 234 -55.49 -4.73 3.32
C LEU A 234 -56.07 -4.19 2.01
N LEU A 235 -55.33 -4.29 0.91
CA LEU A 235 -55.82 -3.85 -0.40
C LEU A 235 -57.03 -4.66 -0.85
N GLU A 236 -57.05 -5.97 -0.65
CA GLU A 236 -58.20 -6.82 -1.01
C GLU A 236 -59.45 -6.53 -0.17
N LYS A 237 -59.28 -6.07 1.07
CA LYS A 237 -60.38 -5.59 1.92
C LYS A 237 -60.84 -4.17 1.56
N GLY A 238 -60.17 -3.50 0.62
CA GLY A 238 -60.44 -2.12 0.25
C GLY A 238 -59.87 -1.08 1.22
N GLU A 239 -59.04 -1.48 2.18
CA GLU A 239 -58.49 -0.66 3.25
C GLU A 239 -57.24 0.12 2.80
N ARG A 240 -57.38 0.91 1.72
CA ARG A 240 -56.26 1.61 1.05
C ARG A 240 -55.46 2.53 1.96
N ALA A 241 -56.12 3.23 2.88
CA ALA A 241 -55.45 4.12 3.83
C ALA A 241 -54.51 3.36 4.78
N GLN A 242 -54.93 2.19 5.26
CA GLN A 242 -54.12 1.35 6.12
C GLN A 242 -52.98 0.68 5.34
N ALA A 243 -53.25 0.21 4.12
CA ALA A 243 -52.23 -0.32 3.22
C ALA A 243 -51.12 0.71 2.93
N SER A 244 -51.52 1.97 2.66
CA SER A 244 -50.60 3.10 2.46
C SER A 244 -49.73 3.35 3.70
N ALA A 245 -50.33 3.40 4.88
CA ALA A 245 -49.58 3.62 6.12
C ALA A 245 -48.58 2.49 6.40
N LEU A 246 -48.99 1.24 6.13
CA LEU A 246 -48.12 0.08 6.29
C LEU A 246 -46.94 0.09 5.31
N LEU A 247 -47.19 0.46 4.04
CA LEU A 247 -46.14 0.60 3.04
C LEU A 247 -45.15 1.72 3.38
N ALA A 248 -45.64 2.87 3.89
CA ALA A 248 -44.77 3.96 4.31
C ALA A 248 -43.81 3.51 5.43
N ARG A 249 -44.31 2.78 6.42
CA ARG A 249 -43.48 2.22 7.50
C ARG A 249 -42.49 1.17 6.99
N HIS A 250 -42.92 0.29 6.08
CA HIS A 250 -42.05 -0.70 5.46
C HIS A 250 -40.86 -0.03 4.75
N LEU A 251 -41.11 1.03 3.97
CA LEU A 251 -40.07 1.79 3.30
C LEU A 251 -39.15 2.55 4.27
N GLY A 252 -39.70 3.07 5.38
CA GLY A 252 -38.94 3.71 6.46
C GLY A 252 -37.95 2.76 7.11
N ASN A 253 -38.44 1.61 7.59
CA ASN A 253 -37.59 0.58 8.19
C ASN A 253 -36.53 0.07 7.20
N ALA A 254 -36.91 -0.15 5.94
CA ALA A 254 -35.98 -0.58 4.91
C ALA A 254 -34.89 0.46 4.63
N SER A 255 -35.21 1.76 4.71
CA SER A 255 -34.27 2.88 4.58
C SER A 255 -33.26 2.88 5.73
N GLU A 256 -33.74 2.92 6.98
CA GLU A 256 -32.88 2.98 8.18
C GLU A 256 -31.89 1.82 8.22
N GLU A 257 -32.38 0.59 7.97
CA GLU A 257 -31.53 -0.60 7.96
C GLU A 257 -30.46 -0.54 6.86
N LYS A 258 -30.83 -0.07 5.66
CA LYS A 258 -29.92 0.00 4.51
C LYS A 258 -28.87 1.09 4.69
N VAL A 259 -29.26 2.26 5.18
CA VAL A 259 -28.34 3.38 5.47
C VAL A 259 -27.35 2.95 6.55
N GLN A 260 -27.80 2.38 7.67
CA GLN A 260 -26.91 1.89 8.73
C GLN A 260 -25.94 0.81 8.23
N GLN A 261 -26.39 -0.07 7.34
CA GLN A 261 -25.54 -1.10 6.73
C GLN A 261 -24.45 -0.47 5.86
N LEU A 262 -24.81 0.48 4.99
CA LEU A 262 -23.86 1.19 4.12
C LEU A 262 -22.90 2.06 4.95
N GLU A 263 -23.36 2.72 6.01
CA GLU A 263 -22.52 3.47 6.94
C GLU A 263 -21.52 2.55 7.66
N ARG A 264 -21.94 1.36 8.12
CA ARG A 264 -21.03 0.37 8.72
C ARG A 264 -20.00 -0.15 7.72
N GLN A 265 -20.39 -0.33 6.47
CA GLN A 265 -19.46 -0.73 5.40
C GLN A 265 -18.47 0.39 5.10
N GLN A 266 -18.93 1.64 4.98
CA GLN A 266 -18.11 2.81 4.75
C GLN A 266 -17.16 3.09 5.93
N GLN A 267 -17.63 2.90 7.18
CA GLN A 267 -16.83 2.97 8.40
C GLN A 267 -15.82 1.83 8.50
N ARG A 268 -16.14 0.63 8.00
CA ARG A 268 -15.19 -0.49 7.92
C ARG A 268 -14.12 -0.25 6.87
N THR A 269 -14.46 0.32 5.71
CA THR A 269 -13.48 0.67 4.67
C THR A 269 -12.62 1.86 5.07
N THR A 270 -13.17 2.85 5.78
CA THR A 270 -12.38 3.99 6.31
C THR A 270 -11.58 3.65 7.57
N ARG A 271 -12.02 2.70 8.41
CA ARG A 271 -11.20 2.16 9.51
C ARG A 271 -10.14 1.16 9.03
N SER A 272 -10.35 0.46 7.91
CA SER A 272 -9.39 -0.54 7.40
C SER A 272 -8.08 0.05 6.86
N ASP A 273 -7.98 1.38 6.80
CA ASP A 273 -6.73 2.09 6.51
C ASP A 273 -5.89 2.32 7.79
N SER A 274 -6.39 1.87 8.96
CA SER A 274 -5.64 1.80 10.22
C SER A 274 -5.48 0.35 10.70
N PHE A 275 -4.30 -0.22 10.45
CA PHE A 275 -3.72 -1.44 11.05
C PHE A 275 -4.48 -2.76 10.84
N ASN A 276 -4.31 -3.35 9.66
CA ASN A 276 -4.66 -4.76 9.37
C ASN A 276 -3.61 -5.75 9.89
N LEU A 277 -3.04 -5.50 11.07
CA LEU A 277 -2.12 -6.44 11.72
C LEU A 277 -2.81 -7.05 12.94
N PRO A 278 -2.52 -8.33 13.27
CA PRO A 278 -2.86 -8.89 14.58
C PRO A 278 -2.41 -7.94 15.70
N ALA A 279 -3.20 -7.83 16.77
CA ALA A 279 -2.84 -6.94 17.89
C ALA A 279 -1.54 -7.40 18.57
N GLU A 280 -1.34 -8.72 18.67
CA GLU A 280 -0.17 -9.32 19.28
C GLU A 280 0.98 -9.42 18.28
N ARG A 281 2.14 -8.88 18.65
CA ARG A 281 3.33 -8.85 17.80
C ARG A 281 3.86 -10.24 17.44
N ASP A 282 3.67 -11.21 18.32
CA ASP A 282 4.10 -12.60 18.09
C ASP A 282 3.33 -13.24 16.90
N ASP A 283 2.13 -12.74 16.61
CA ASP A 283 1.30 -13.19 15.49
C ASP A 283 1.66 -12.50 14.17
N TRP A 284 2.59 -11.55 14.18
CA TRP A 284 3.09 -10.92 12.95
C TRP A 284 4.07 -11.82 12.20
N THR A 285 4.79 -12.70 12.90
CA THR A 285 5.83 -13.53 12.28
C THR A 285 5.26 -14.46 11.21
N PRO A 286 4.19 -15.24 11.46
CA PRO A 286 3.56 -16.07 10.43
C PRO A 286 3.01 -15.25 9.26
N LEU A 287 2.39 -14.11 9.55
CA LEU A 287 1.80 -13.22 8.54
C LEU A 287 2.87 -12.63 7.61
N PHE A 288 3.94 -12.06 8.17
CA PHE A 288 5.03 -11.47 7.39
C PHE A 288 5.82 -12.53 6.64
N SER A 289 6.03 -13.70 7.24
CA SER A 289 6.69 -14.82 6.54
C SER A 289 5.88 -15.24 5.32
N ALA A 290 4.56 -15.43 5.47
CA ALA A 290 3.68 -15.76 4.35
C ALA A 290 3.64 -14.66 3.29
N ALA A 291 3.49 -13.39 3.69
CA ALA A 291 3.45 -12.25 2.77
C ALA A 291 4.74 -12.11 1.94
N MET A 292 5.88 -12.45 2.54
CA MET A 292 7.19 -12.36 1.89
C MET A 292 7.62 -13.66 1.19
N GLY A 293 6.85 -14.75 1.28
CA GLY A 293 7.20 -16.04 0.66
C GLY A 293 8.30 -16.80 1.41
N THR A 294 8.33 -16.68 2.73
CA THR A 294 9.29 -17.29 3.66
C THR A 294 8.60 -18.37 4.52
N PRO A 295 9.29 -19.47 4.90
CA PRO A 295 10.65 -19.84 4.51
C PRO A 295 10.70 -20.38 3.08
N ASP A 296 11.70 -19.94 2.31
CA ASP A 296 12.02 -20.48 1.00
C ASP A 296 13.41 -21.14 0.99
N PRO A 297 13.50 -22.48 0.97
CA PRO A 297 14.79 -23.18 0.91
C PRO A 297 15.58 -22.86 -0.37
N TYR A 298 14.92 -22.46 -1.46
CA TYR A 298 15.55 -22.08 -2.71
C TYR A 298 16.08 -20.64 -2.70
N GLY A 299 15.66 -19.83 -1.74
CA GLY A 299 16.13 -18.45 -1.57
C GLY A 299 15.66 -17.47 -2.64
N ARG A 300 14.49 -17.69 -3.23
CA ARG A 300 13.93 -16.89 -4.34
C ARG A 300 12.69 -16.10 -3.94
N GLN A 301 11.92 -16.54 -2.94
CA GLN A 301 10.68 -15.94 -2.43
C GLN A 301 9.59 -15.78 -3.50
N LEU A 302 9.47 -16.72 -4.43
CA LEU A 302 8.53 -16.64 -5.56
C LEU A 302 7.04 -16.69 -5.19
N ASP A 303 6.70 -17.18 -3.99
CA ASP A 303 5.33 -17.29 -3.48
C ASP A 303 5.00 -16.15 -2.50
N GLY A 304 5.55 -14.95 -2.76
CA GLY A 304 5.33 -13.77 -1.94
C GLY A 304 5.95 -12.51 -2.54
N MET A 305 6.01 -11.44 -1.75
CA MET A 305 6.52 -10.14 -2.16
C MET A 305 8.06 -10.02 -2.05
N GLY A 306 8.72 -11.00 -1.44
CA GLY A 306 10.17 -10.99 -1.24
C GLY A 306 10.95 -11.22 -2.53
N GLY A 307 12.15 -10.65 -2.60
CA GLY A 307 13.04 -10.77 -3.77
C GLY A 307 14.14 -11.83 -3.65
N GLY A 308 14.13 -12.68 -2.62
CA GLY A 308 15.16 -13.72 -2.41
C GLY A 308 16.51 -13.21 -1.91
N VAL A 309 16.62 -11.92 -1.59
CA VAL A 309 17.82 -11.28 -1.03
C VAL A 309 17.43 -10.34 0.12
N SER A 310 18.31 -10.18 1.10
CA SER A 310 18.00 -9.47 2.36
C SER A 310 17.50 -8.04 2.14
N SER A 311 18.04 -7.33 1.13
CA SER A 311 17.63 -5.98 0.76
C SER A 311 16.18 -5.90 0.26
N LEU A 312 15.64 -6.99 -0.30
CA LEU A 312 14.29 -7.10 -0.86
C LEU A 312 13.34 -7.95 0.00
N SER A 313 13.74 -8.28 1.23
CA SER A 313 12.95 -9.07 2.19
C SER A 313 12.71 -8.25 3.47
N LYS A 314 11.93 -7.18 3.35
CA LYS A 314 11.76 -6.16 4.39
C LYS A 314 10.29 -5.77 4.55
N VAL A 315 9.84 -5.61 5.78
CA VAL A 315 8.50 -5.09 6.11
C VAL A 315 8.64 -3.87 7.01
N CYS A 316 7.82 -2.85 6.77
CA CYS A 316 7.74 -1.63 7.55
C CYS A 316 6.31 -1.47 8.05
N ILE A 317 6.15 -1.28 9.36
CA ILE A 317 4.86 -1.01 10.01
C ILE A 317 4.86 0.44 10.43
N ILE A 318 3.88 1.22 9.98
CA ILE A 318 3.83 2.67 10.19
C ILE A 318 2.52 3.02 10.90
N GLY A 319 2.64 3.50 12.14
CA GLY A 319 1.61 3.72 13.15
C GLY A 319 1.30 5.20 13.45
N PRO A 320 0.14 5.52 14.05
CA PRO A 320 0.02 6.70 14.89
C PRO A 320 1.14 6.72 15.91
N SER A 321 1.67 7.91 16.19
CA SER A 321 2.75 8.06 17.15
C SER A 321 2.34 7.61 18.56
N SER A 322 3.21 6.87 19.23
CA SER A 322 3.10 6.59 20.67
C SER A 322 3.85 7.61 21.53
N HIS A 323 4.47 8.63 20.93
CA HIS A 323 5.38 9.56 21.61
C HIS A 323 5.09 11.03 21.28
N PRO A 324 5.04 11.95 22.27
CA PRO A 324 4.64 13.35 22.04
C PRO A 324 5.56 14.12 21.06
N ASP A 325 6.83 13.74 21.01
CA ASP A 325 7.82 14.37 20.11
C ASP A 325 7.89 13.74 18.71
N ALA A 326 7.01 12.77 18.39
CA ALA A 326 6.95 12.13 17.08
C ALA A 326 5.55 12.26 16.46
N ASP A 327 5.50 12.29 15.12
CA ASP A 327 4.28 12.37 14.32
C ASP A 327 3.76 10.98 13.96
N VAL A 328 4.66 10.02 13.72
CA VAL A 328 4.34 8.61 13.42
C VAL A 328 5.30 7.64 14.09
N ASP A 329 4.80 6.44 14.38
CA ASP A 329 5.60 5.30 14.79
C ASP A 329 6.05 4.49 13.59
N TYR A 330 7.28 3.97 13.64
CA TYR A 330 7.85 3.12 12.61
C TYR A 330 8.53 1.91 13.23
N THR A 331 8.05 0.72 12.85
CA THR A 331 8.68 -0.56 13.18
C THR A 331 9.24 -1.21 11.93
N PHE A 332 10.55 -1.46 11.92
CA PHE A 332 11.25 -2.24 10.92
C PHE A 332 11.21 -3.74 11.27
N ALA A 333 10.98 -4.57 10.26
CA ALA A 333 11.01 -6.03 10.37
C ALA A 333 11.85 -6.63 9.23
N GLN A 334 12.98 -7.24 9.58
CA GLN A 334 13.81 -7.98 8.63
C GLN A 334 13.31 -9.42 8.56
N VAL A 335 12.76 -9.83 7.42
CA VAL A 335 12.26 -11.20 7.22
C VAL A 335 13.40 -12.06 6.68
N ALA A 336 13.73 -13.15 7.39
CA ALA A 336 14.70 -14.13 6.92
C ALA A 336 14.17 -14.83 5.66
N ILE A 337 15.07 -15.32 4.82
CA ILE A 337 14.68 -15.90 3.53
C ILE A 337 14.45 -17.40 3.68
N LYS A 338 15.41 -18.12 4.28
CA LYS A 338 15.41 -19.58 4.37
C LYS A 338 14.79 -20.13 5.66
N GLU A 339 14.49 -19.25 6.60
CA GLU A 339 14.02 -19.60 7.94
C GLU A 339 12.77 -18.79 8.25
N GLU A 340 11.79 -19.39 8.93
CA GLU A 340 10.58 -18.69 9.40
C GLU A 340 10.93 -17.83 10.62
N LYS A 341 11.60 -16.71 10.35
CA LYS A 341 12.13 -15.82 11.38
C LYS A 341 12.05 -14.38 10.93
N VAL A 342 11.56 -13.52 11.82
CA VAL A 342 11.54 -12.07 11.63
C VAL A 342 12.36 -11.41 12.73
N ASP A 343 13.31 -10.57 12.34
CA ASP A 343 14.17 -9.82 13.27
C ASP A 343 13.71 -8.35 13.38
N TYR A 344 13.55 -7.90 14.61
CA TYR A 344 13.10 -6.55 14.94
C TYR A 344 14.13 -5.75 15.76
N ARG A 345 15.36 -6.24 15.93
CA ARG A 345 16.35 -5.60 16.83
C ARG A 345 16.99 -4.33 16.27
N GLY A 346 16.85 -4.08 14.97
CA GLY A 346 17.55 -2.99 14.28
C GLY A 346 16.63 -2.03 13.54
N ASN A 347 17.21 -0.91 13.13
CA ASN A 347 16.63 -0.02 12.13
C ASN A 347 17.17 -0.36 10.73
N CYS A 348 16.40 -0.04 9.69
CA CYS A 348 16.89 0.08 8.32
C CYS A 348 16.81 1.53 7.85
N GLY A 349 17.94 2.22 7.80
CA GLY A 349 18.01 3.63 7.38
C GLY A 349 17.52 3.88 5.95
N ASN A 350 17.63 2.89 5.04
CA ASN A 350 17.07 3.01 3.69
C ASN A 350 15.54 2.96 3.69
N MET A 351 14.92 2.22 4.60
CA MET A 351 13.45 2.17 4.67
C MET A 351 12.88 3.39 5.41
N SER A 352 13.64 3.95 6.36
CA SER A 352 13.25 5.19 7.04
C SER A 352 12.98 6.36 6.09
N SER A 353 13.60 6.39 4.90
CA SER A 353 13.35 7.46 3.91
C SER A 353 11.98 7.39 3.27
N ALA A 354 11.31 6.23 3.27
CA ALA A 354 9.97 6.08 2.73
C ALA A 354 8.87 6.44 3.74
N VAL A 355 9.18 6.45 5.04
CA VAL A 355 8.17 6.59 6.11
C VAL A 355 7.51 7.97 6.10
N GLY A 356 8.32 9.04 6.02
CA GLY A 356 7.82 10.42 5.99
C GLY A 356 6.87 10.67 4.81
N PRO A 357 7.30 10.43 3.56
CA PRO A 357 6.44 10.51 2.38
C PRO A 357 5.17 9.67 2.51
N TYR A 358 5.29 8.40 2.93
CA TYR A 358 4.14 7.52 3.12
C TYR A 358 3.13 8.09 4.12
N ALA A 359 3.59 8.61 5.26
CA ALA A 359 2.71 9.17 6.29
C ALA A 359 1.89 10.37 5.77
N VAL A 360 2.47 11.19 4.89
CA VAL A 360 1.76 12.30 4.23
C VAL A 360 0.77 11.79 3.19
N GLU A 361 1.18 10.85 2.32
CA GLU A 361 0.29 10.26 1.30
C GLU A 361 -0.93 9.57 1.90
N GLN A 362 -0.74 8.87 3.03
CA GLN A 362 -1.83 8.19 3.75
C GLN A 362 -2.67 9.15 4.62
N GLY A 363 -2.37 10.45 4.62
CA GLY A 363 -3.08 11.43 5.43
C GLY A 363 -2.88 11.28 6.94
N MET A 364 -1.87 10.51 7.39
CA MET A 364 -1.52 10.34 8.80
C MET A 364 -0.92 11.63 9.38
N VAL A 365 -0.18 12.37 8.55
CA VAL A 365 0.43 13.66 8.90
C VAL A 365 0.06 14.68 7.84
N LYS A 366 -0.43 15.85 8.27
CA LYS A 366 -0.71 16.99 7.39
C LYS A 366 0.47 17.94 7.40
N VAL A 367 0.95 18.27 6.21
CA VAL A 367 2.06 19.22 6.00
C VAL A 367 1.67 20.22 4.91
N GLU A 368 2.30 21.38 4.93
CA GLU A 368 2.15 22.39 3.87
C GLU A 368 3.03 22.04 2.67
N ASP A 369 2.69 22.56 1.49
CA ASP A 369 3.54 22.46 0.29
C ASP A 369 4.88 23.18 0.51
N GLY A 370 5.95 22.66 -0.08
CA GLY A 370 7.33 23.08 0.11
C GLY A 370 8.15 22.07 0.89
N GLU A 371 9.12 22.54 1.68
CA GLU A 371 9.95 21.68 2.52
C GLU A 371 9.18 21.21 3.76
N ALA A 372 8.84 19.92 3.80
CA ALA A 372 8.14 19.30 4.91
C ALA A 372 9.13 18.58 5.86
N CYS A 373 8.71 18.40 7.12
CA CYS A 373 9.42 17.58 8.11
C CYS A 373 8.42 16.66 8.81
N VAL A 374 8.72 15.36 8.84
CA VAL A 374 7.96 14.36 9.59
C VAL A 374 8.89 13.72 10.64
N ARG A 375 8.48 13.77 11.91
CA ARG A 375 9.22 13.19 13.04
C ARG A 375 8.77 11.74 13.23
N ILE A 376 9.71 10.81 13.09
CA ILE A 376 9.45 9.38 13.07
C ILE A 376 10.04 8.75 14.33
N LEU A 377 9.20 8.18 15.20
CA LEU A 377 9.67 7.33 16.27
C LEU A 377 9.99 5.95 15.70
N ASN A 378 11.27 5.59 15.67
CA ASN A 378 11.65 4.21 15.42
C ASN A 378 11.43 3.37 16.68
N THR A 379 10.44 2.48 16.66
CA THR A 379 10.07 1.63 17.80
C THR A 379 11.08 0.49 18.06
N ASN A 380 11.92 0.13 17.08
CA ASN A 380 12.99 -0.85 17.26
C ASN A 380 14.11 -0.29 18.14
N THR A 381 14.45 0.99 17.96
CA THR A 381 15.61 1.63 18.62
C THR A 381 15.22 2.67 19.66
N ASN A 382 13.94 3.02 19.75
CA ASN A 382 13.40 4.11 20.55
C ASN A 382 14.09 5.46 20.27
N LYS A 383 14.35 5.75 18.99
CA LYS A 383 15.01 6.98 18.52
C LYS A 383 14.10 7.72 17.56
N ILE A 384 14.12 9.05 17.65
CA ILE A 384 13.39 9.93 16.74
C ILE A 384 14.29 10.28 15.56
N ILE A 385 13.75 10.14 14.35
CA ILE A 385 14.39 10.48 13.08
C ILE A 385 13.54 11.58 12.44
N HIS A 386 14.14 12.68 12.01
CA HIS A 386 13.39 13.70 11.25
C HIS A 386 13.59 13.46 9.76
N ALA A 387 12.50 13.21 9.03
CA ALA A 387 12.51 13.07 7.59
C ALA A 387 12.08 14.38 6.94
N HIS A 388 13.01 15.02 6.23
CA HIS A 388 12.78 16.21 5.44
C HIS A 388 12.68 15.85 3.96
N PHE A 389 11.65 16.36 3.29
CA PHE A 389 11.38 16.10 1.87
C PHE A 389 10.45 17.17 1.31
N THR A 390 10.46 17.34 -0.01
CA THR A 390 9.61 18.32 -0.69
C THR A 390 8.21 17.76 -0.93
N VAL A 391 7.18 18.58 -0.70
CA VAL A 391 5.76 18.32 -0.96
C VAL A 391 5.25 19.34 -1.99
N GLU A 392 4.50 18.86 -2.99
CA GLU A 392 3.89 19.67 -4.05
C GLU A 392 2.45 19.18 -4.28
N ASP A 393 1.48 20.09 -4.34
CA ASP A 393 0.06 19.78 -4.50
C ASP A 393 -0.47 18.80 -3.43
N GLY A 394 0.02 18.94 -2.18
CA GLY A 394 -0.32 18.08 -1.06
C GLY A 394 0.21 16.65 -1.15
N GLN A 395 1.16 16.36 -2.06
CA GLN A 395 1.77 15.05 -2.25
C GLN A 395 3.31 15.12 -2.16
N PRO A 396 4.00 14.10 -1.64
CA PRO A 396 5.46 14.07 -1.68
C PRO A 396 5.98 14.05 -3.11
N ARG A 397 6.96 14.90 -3.41
CA ARG A 397 7.65 14.88 -4.70
C ARG A 397 8.66 13.73 -4.72
N TYR A 398 8.55 12.83 -5.71
CA TYR A 398 9.52 11.74 -5.91
C TYR A 398 10.55 12.01 -6.99
N ASP A 399 10.23 12.83 -7.98
CA ASP A 399 11.17 13.19 -9.05
C ASP A 399 12.15 14.28 -8.60
N GLY A 400 13.40 14.19 -9.05
CA GLY A 400 14.45 15.15 -8.72
C GLY A 400 15.82 14.69 -9.23
N ASP A 401 16.85 15.45 -8.89
CA ASP A 401 18.19 15.31 -9.50
C ASP A 401 19.19 14.54 -8.61
N LEU A 402 18.79 14.09 -7.42
CA LEU A 402 19.68 13.35 -6.53
C LEU A 402 19.90 11.92 -7.05
N SER A 403 21.15 11.60 -7.36
CA SER A 403 21.60 10.23 -7.64
C SER A 403 22.05 9.53 -6.35
N ILE A 404 21.66 8.27 -6.17
CA ILE A 404 22.07 7.41 -5.07
C ILE A 404 22.76 6.16 -5.65
N PRO A 405 24.01 5.85 -5.28
CA PRO A 405 24.67 4.64 -5.75
C PRO A 405 23.84 3.39 -5.46
N GLY A 406 23.69 2.53 -6.47
CA GLY A 406 22.88 1.31 -6.39
C GLY A 406 21.40 1.50 -6.71
N VAL A 407 20.94 2.73 -6.98
CA VAL A 407 19.58 3.03 -7.47
C VAL A 407 19.67 3.53 -8.91
N GLY A 408 18.86 2.97 -9.81
CA GLY A 408 18.80 3.45 -11.20
C GLY A 408 18.04 4.77 -11.32
N GLY A 409 18.62 5.74 -12.03
CA GLY A 409 18.02 7.06 -12.23
C GLY A 409 18.30 8.05 -11.09
N THR A 410 17.48 9.10 -11.00
CA THR A 410 17.54 10.14 -9.98
C THR A 410 16.19 10.29 -9.29
N GLY A 411 16.17 10.94 -8.12
CA GLY A 411 14.93 11.23 -7.41
C GLY A 411 15.03 12.49 -6.54
N SER A 412 13.91 12.87 -5.95
CA SER A 412 13.83 13.98 -5.01
C SER A 412 14.60 13.64 -3.72
N PRO A 413 15.43 14.56 -3.20
CA PRO A 413 16.20 14.31 -2.00
C PRO A 413 15.29 14.18 -0.78
N ILE A 414 15.54 13.14 0.01
CA ILE A 414 14.95 12.93 1.34
C ILE A 414 16.11 12.96 2.33
N ARG A 415 16.11 13.96 3.21
CA ARG A 415 17.12 14.15 4.25
C ARG A 415 16.61 13.52 5.55
N LEU A 416 17.31 12.52 6.05
CA LEU A 416 17.05 11.86 7.33
C LEU A 416 18.01 12.36 8.39
N ASP A 417 17.51 13.14 9.33
CA ASP A 417 18.30 13.68 10.43
C ASP A 417 18.23 12.78 11.66
N PHE A 418 19.41 12.39 12.14
CA PHE A 418 19.63 11.76 13.42
C PHE A 418 20.00 12.85 14.41
N VAL A 419 19.10 13.11 15.35
CA VAL A 419 19.18 14.21 16.31
C VAL A 419 20.27 13.94 17.35
N GLU A 420 21.07 14.96 17.63
CA GLU A 420 22.11 14.96 18.68
C GLU A 420 23.04 13.73 18.65
N PRO A 421 23.75 13.47 17.53
CA PRO A 421 24.55 12.26 17.39
C PRO A 421 25.84 12.26 18.24
N GLY A 422 26.21 13.38 18.88
CA GLY A 422 27.48 13.55 19.58
C GLY A 422 27.58 12.73 20.88
N GLY A 423 28.76 12.17 21.15
CA GLY A 423 29.07 11.47 22.40
C GLY A 423 28.45 10.08 22.54
N ALA A 424 28.11 9.42 21.42
CA ALA A 424 27.44 8.13 21.44
C ALA A 424 28.24 7.02 22.14
N SER A 425 29.57 7.09 22.10
CA SER A 425 30.47 6.07 22.65
C SER A 425 31.16 6.50 23.95
N THR A 426 31.49 7.78 24.04
CA THR A 426 32.35 8.38 25.08
C THR A 426 31.62 9.39 25.96
N GLY A 427 30.41 9.80 25.59
CA GLY A 427 29.64 10.84 26.26
C GLY A 427 29.98 12.28 25.85
N SER A 428 30.97 12.50 24.97
CA SER A 428 31.34 13.84 24.47
C SER A 428 31.63 13.81 22.96
N LEU A 429 31.25 14.87 22.24
CA LEU A 429 31.55 15.01 20.81
C LEU A 429 33.07 15.05 20.53
N LEU A 430 33.81 15.74 21.40
CA LEU A 430 35.27 15.82 21.38
C LEU A 430 35.79 15.20 22.68
N PRO A 431 36.11 13.88 22.70
CA PRO A 431 36.45 13.18 23.93
C PRO A 431 37.70 13.73 24.62
N SER A 432 38.65 14.26 23.85
CA SER A 432 39.86 14.90 24.37
C SER A 432 39.71 16.39 24.66
N GLY A 433 38.60 17.01 24.24
CA GLY A 433 38.35 18.45 24.29
C GLY A 433 38.97 19.26 23.14
N GLU A 434 39.83 18.65 22.32
CA GLU A 434 40.59 19.33 21.26
C GLU A 434 40.09 18.96 19.86
N LEU A 435 40.17 19.91 18.92
CA LEU A 435 39.83 19.66 17.51
C LEU A 435 40.89 18.82 16.79
N THR A 436 42.15 19.04 17.14
CA THR A 436 43.32 18.32 16.66
C THR A 436 44.30 18.20 17.81
N GLU A 437 44.98 17.06 17.92
CA GLU A 437 46.04 16.87 18.90
C GLU A 437 47.12 15.93 18.37
N TRP A 438 48.27 15.93 19.03
CA TRP A 438 49.36 15.02 18.70
C TRP A 438 49.33 13.80 19.62
N LEU A 439 49.33 12.61 19.03
CA LEU A 439 49.51 11.34 19.75
C LEU A 439 50.93 10.81 19.54
N ASP A 440 51.55 10.39 20.63
CA ASP A 440 52.79 9.61 20.61
C ASP A 440 52.44 8.13 20.43
N VAL A 441 52.72 7.58 19.25
CA VAL A 441 52.36 6.20 18.89
C VAL A 441 53.61 5.33 18.79
N PRO A 442 53.80 4.35 19.70
CA PRO A 442 54.96 3.46 19.65
C PRO A 442 55.09 2.75 18.30
N GLY A 443 56.29 2.79 17.70
CA GLY A 443 56.57 2.19 16.39
C GLY A 443 56.16 3.04 15.19
N VAL A 444 55.43 4.14 15.40
CA VAL A 444 54.97 5.04 14.34
C VAL A 444 55.59 6.43 14.48
N GLY A 445 55.73 6.90 15.72
CA GLY A 445 56.16 8.25 16.05
C GLY A 445 54.99 9.16 16.43
N ARG A 446 55.23 10.46 16.38
CA ARG A 446 54.23 11.47 16.76
C ARG A 446 53.35 11.78 15.55
N ILE A 447 52.05 11.60 15.69
CA ILE A 447 51.06 11.83 14.62
C ILE A 447 49.96 12.79 15.08
N GLU A 448 49.57 13.72 14.21
CA GLU A 448 48.44 14.59 14.46
C GLU A 448 47.14 13.86 14.14
N VAL A 449 46.14 13.96 15.01
CA VAL A 449 44.86 13.28 14.89
C VAL A 449 43.71 14.21 15.25
N SER A 450 42.51 13.90 14.77
CA SER A 450 41.25 14.39 15.37
C SER A 450 40.51 13.23 15.99
N LEU A 451 40.07 13.38 17.25
CA LEU A 451 39.29 12.39 17.97
C LEU A 451 37.86 12.89 18.09
N VAL A 452 36.94 12.26 17.36
CA VAL A 452 35.54 12.71 17.30
C VAL A 452 34.63 11.52 17.58
N ASP A 453 33.58 11.77 18.36
CA ASP A 453 32.54 10.79 18.64
C ASP A 453 31.17 11.35 18.27
N ALA A 454 30.69 10.96 17.09
CA ALA A 454 29.35 11.25 16.62
C ALA A 454 28.78 10.01 15.93
N ALA A 455 27.69 9.47 16.46
CA ALA A 455 27.14 8.14 16.19
C ALA A 455 28.07 6.96 16.54
N ASN A 456 29.36 7.04 16.22
CA ASN A 456 30.41 6.16 16.72
C ASN A 456 31.74 6.93 16.80
N ALA A 457 32.58 6.55 17.76
CA ALA A 457 33.90 7.13 17.95
C ALA A 457 34.88 6.76 16.82
N ALA A 458 35.61 7.76 16.32
CA ALA A 458 36.63 7.60 15.31
C ALA A 458 37.87 8.45 15.61
N VAL A 459 39.04 7.89 15.26
CA VAL A 459 40.28 8.65 15.09
C VAL A 459 40.46 8.96 13.61
N PHE A 460 40.61 10.25 13.30
CA PHE A 460 40.90 10.72 11.96
C PHE A 460 42.39 11.00 11.81
N VAL A 461 42.96 10.56 10.69
CA VAL A 461 44.34 10.82 10.28
C VAL A 461 44.37 11.27 8.83
N ARG A 462 45.29 12.17 8.46
CA ARG A 462 45.52 12.50 7.05
C ARG A 462 46.24 11.34 6.37
N ALA A 463 45.86 11.02 5.14
CA ALA A 463 46.48 9.96 4.37
C ALA A 463 48.01 10.13 4.26
N ALA A 464 48.47 11.35 3.98
CA ALA A 464 49.89 11.66 3.83
C ALA A 464 50.71 11.40 5.11
N ASP A 465 50.12 11.64 6.29
CA ASP A 465 50.81 11.46 7.58
C ASP A 465 51.03 9.99 7.92
N VAL A 466 50.26 9.10 7.30
CA VAL A 466 50.45 7.65 7.33
C VAL A 466 51.01 7.13 6.01
N GLY A 467 51.64 7.96 5.17
CA GLY A 467 52.27 7.52 3.92
C GLY A 467 51.32 6.87 2.91
N LEU A 468 50.05 7.27 2.91
CA LEU A 468 49.01 6.86 1.98
C LEU A 468 48.56 8.05 1.13
N THR A 469 47.92 7.75 0.00
CA THR A 469 47.31 8.74 -0.90
C THR A 469 45.86 9.05 -0.52
N GLY A 470 45.19 8.12 0.16
CA GLY A 470 43.76 8.14 0.45
C GLY A 470 42.93 7.43 -0.62
N LEU A 471 43.57 6.98 -1.71
CA LEU A 471 42.92 6.32 -2.85
C LEU A 471 43.00 4.80 -2.79
N GLU A 472 43.74 4.24 -1.83
CA GLU A 472 43.97 2.81 -1.69
C GLU A 472 42.65 2.03 -1.59
N LEU A 473 42.55 0.95 -2.36
CA LEU A 473 41.40 0.04 -2.32
C LEU A 473 41.58 -1.03 -1.22
N PRO A 474 40.49 -1.62 -0.72
CA PRO A 474 40.53 -2.65 0.32
C PRO A 474 41.55 -3.76 0.05
N ASP A 475 41.52 -4.35 -1.15
CA ASP A 475 42.39 -5.46 -1.52
C ASP A 475 43.88 -5.06 -1.51
N TRP A 476 44.19 -3.79 -1.80
CA TRP A 476 45.55 -3.27 -1.69
C TRP A 476 45.95 -3.14 -0.22
N LEU A 477 45.09 -2.58 0.64
CA LEU A 477 45.36 -2.43 2.08
C LEU A 477 45.52 -3.80 2.77
N GLU A 478 44.72 -4.79 2.39
CA GLU A 478 44.83 -6.17 2.88
C GLU A 478 46.15 -6.84 2.49
N ALA A 479 46.71 -6.47 1.33
CA ALA A 479 48.01 -6.95 0.87
C ALA A 479 49.22 -6.27 1.55
N HIS A 480 48.99 -5.23 2.36
CA HIS A 480 50.03 -4.44 3.04
C HIS A 480 49.80 -4.45 4.57
N PRO A 481 50.03 -5.59 5.25
CA PRO A 481 49.76 -5.75 6.67
C PRO A 481 50.53 -4.76 7.56
N GLU A 482 51.71 -4.30 7.15
CA GLU A 482 52.50 -3.30 7.85
C GLU A 482 51.78 -1.94 7.95
N VAL A 483 50.96 -1.60 6.96
CA VAL A 483 50.10 -0.41 6.99
C VAL A 483 48.99 -0.60 8.01
N LEU A 484 48.33 -1.76 8.01
CA LEU A 484 47.25 -2.08 8.95
C LEU A 484 47.73 -2.14 10.40
N GLU A 485 48.91 -2.69 10.65
CA GLU A 485 49.55 -2.71 11.97
C GLU A 485 49.82 -1.29 12.49
N ARG A 486 50.32 -0.40 11.64
CA ARG A 486 50.51 1.01 11.98
C ARG A 486 49.20 1.72 12.29
N LEU A 487 48.15 1.48 11.50
CA LEU A 487 46.82 2.06 11.74
C LEU A 487 46.19 1.53 13.03
N ASP A 488 46.36 0.24 13.36
CA ASP A 488 45.91 -0.33 14.63
C ASP A 488 46.70 0.23 15.83
N ALA A 489 48.01 0.47 15.69
CA ALA A 489 48.79 1.13 16.73
C ALA A 489 48.26 2.54 17.05
N ILE A 490 47.88 3.31 16.03
CA ILE A 490 47.22 4.61 16.19
C ILE A 490 45.86 4.44 16.89
N ARG A 491 45.04 3.48 16.44
CA ARG A 491 43.73 3.17 17.03
C ARG A 491 43.83 2.89 18.53
N VAL A 492 44.81 2.09 18.93
CA VAL A 492 45.02 1.69 20.33
C VAL A 492 45.31 2.92 21.20
N GLN A 493 46.20 3.80 20.76
CA GLN A 493 46.49 5.04 21.51
C GLN A 493 45.30 5.99 21.53
N ALA A 494 44.59 6.12 20.41
CA ALA A 494 43.37 6.90 20.35
C ALA A 494 42.28 6.35 21.29
N SER A 495 42.11 5.03 21.37
CA SER A 495 41.15 4.39 22.28
C SER A 495 41.40 4.76 23.74
N VAL A 496 42.67 4.78 24.17
CA VAL A 496 43.03 5.20 25.53
C VAL A 496 42.78 6.69 25.70
N ARG A 497 43.21 7.51 24.73
CA ARG A 497 43.04 8.97 24.80
C ARG A 497 41.59 9.41 24.83
N MET A 498 40.70 8.70 24.13
CA MET A 498 39.26 8.92 24.10
C MET A 498 38.53 8.40 25.35
N GLY A 499 39.23 7.72 26.27
CA GLY A 499 38.63 7.13 27.47
C GLY A 499 37.78 5.89 27.19
N ILE A 500 37.85 5.31 25.98
CA ILE A 500 37.14 4.08 25.61
C ILE A 500 37.73 2.88 26.34
N ALA A 501 39.06 2.86 26.46
CA ALA A 501 39.80 1.84 27.20
C ALA A 501 40.63 2.51 28.29
N PRO A 502 40.77 1.90 29.48
CA PRO A 502 41.56 2.46 30.57
C PRO A 502 43.08 2.43 30.28
N ASP A 503 43.54 1.49 29.46
CA ASP A 503 44.95 1.32 29.11
C ASP A 503 45.11 0.62 27.75
N VAL A 504 46.37 0.54 27.30
CA VAL A 504 46.77 -0.04 26.01
C VAL A 504 46.38 -1.51 25.88
N GLU A 505 46.42 -2.27 26.98
CA GLU A 505 46.14 -3.71 26.93
C GLU A 505 44.64 -3.95 26.75
N ALA A 506 43.79 -3.21 27.48
CA ALA A 506 42.36 -3.21 27.26
C ALA A 506 41.98 -2.72 25.86
N ALA A 507 42.64 -1.67 25.35
CA ALA A 507 42.40 -1.13 24.00
C ALA A 507 42.68 -2.13 22.87
N ARG A 508 43.63 -3.07 23.06
CA ARG A 508 43.88 -4.15 22.09
C ARG A 508 42.76 -5.18 22.02
N GLN A 509 42.02 -5.35 23.11
CA GLN A 509 40.88 -6.28 23.18
C GLN A 509 39.61 -5.66 22.59
N ILE A 510 39.45 -4.33 22.68
CA ILE A 510 38.32 -3.60 22.10
C ILE A 510 38.67 -3.20 20.66
N ARG A 511 38.42 -4.09 19.69
CA ARG A 511 38.78 -3.84 18.27
C ARG A 511 37.72 -3.11 17.46
N ILE A 512 36.50 -3.02 17.97
CA ILE A 512 35.35 -2.48 17.22
C ILE A 512 35.31 -0.95 17.21
N VAL A 513 35.84 -0.31 18.26
CA VAL A 513 35.83 1.15 18.45
C VAL A 513 37.12 1.57 19.16
N PRO A 514 37.68 2.75 18.89
CA PRO A 514 37.32 3.67 17.81
C PRO A 514 37.65 3.10 16.43
N PHE A 515 36.97 3.59 15.40
CA PHE A 515 37.32 3.34 14.01
C PHE A 515 38.54 4.17 13.61
N VAL A 516 39.32 3.71 12.63
CA VAL A 516 40.38 4.52 12.03
C VAL A 516 39.90 5.06 10.69
N CYS A 517 39.82 6.38 10.58
CA CYS A 517 39.39 7.08 9.38
C CYS A 517 40.56 7.83 8.74
N ILE A 518 40.94 7.40 7.56
CA ILE A 518 41.99 8.03 6.76
C ILE A 518 41.31 9.01 5.82
N VAL A 519 41.68 10.28 5.87
CA VAL A 519 41.07 11.34 5.06
C VAL A 519 42.09 12.02 4.16
N SER A 520 41.63 12.47 3.00
CA SER A 520 42.42 13.29 2.07
C SER A 520 41.51 14.23 1.28
N PRO A 521 42.06 15.30 0.69
CA PRO A 521 41.33 16.15 -0.25
C PRO A 521 40.68 15.37 -1.40
N ALA A 522 39.68 15.99 -2.02
CA ALA A 522 39.01 15.47 -3.21
C ALA A 522 40.02 15.21 -4.35
N GLN A 523 39.95 14.01 -4.92
CA GLN A 523 40.84 13.50 -5.95
C GLN A 523 40.04 12.53 -6.85
N ASP A 524 40.54 12.26 -8.06
CA ASP A 524 39.93 11.25 -8.94
C ASP A 524 40.00 9.88 -8.24
N ASN A 525 38.83 9.36 -7.84
CA ASN A 525 38.73 8.25 -6.90
C ASN A 525 38.44 6.94 -7.64
N PRO A 526 39.41 6.01 -7.69
CA PRO A 526 39.16 4.67 -8.22
C PRO A 526 38.18 3.92 -7.31
N THR A 527 37.33 3.11 -7.91
CA THR A 527 36.32 2.31 -7.20
C THR A 527 36.51 0.82 -7.43
N LEU A 528 35.87 0.01 -6.58
CA LEU A 528 35.85 -1.45 -6.67
C LEU A 528 35.18 -1.98 -7.95
N SER A 529 34.36 -1.16 -8.65
CA SER A 529 33.79 -1.52 -9.95
C SER A 529 34.78 -1.34 -11.11
N GLY A 530 35.94 -0.71 -10.86
CA GLY A 530 36.89 -0.31 -11.89
C GLY A 530 36.61 1.06 -12.50
N GLU A 531 35.51 1.71 -12.12
CA GLU A 531 35.20 3.08 -12.53
C GLU A 531 36.02 4.08 -11.69
N VAL A 532 36.29 5.25 -12.28
CA VAL A 532 36.93 6.38 -11.61
C VAL A 532 35.90 7.48 -11.45
N VAL A 533 35.62 7.86 -10.21
CA VAL A 533 34.77 9.02 -9.91
C VAL A 533 35.62 10.29 -10.01
N PRO A 534 35.24 11.29 -10.83
CA PRO A 534 35.98 12.54 -10.95
C PRO A 534 36.05 13.32 -9.64
N ALA A 535 37.19 13.97 -9.36
CA ALA A 535 37.41 14.78 -8.16
C ALA A 535 36.31 15.84 -7.92
N LYS A 536 35.78 16.44 -9.00
CA LYS A 536 34.69 17.45 -8.93
C LYS A 536 33.38 16.92 -8.34
N GLU A 537 33.20 15.60 -8.31
CA GLU A 537 32.03 14.93 -7.76
C GLU A 537 32.21 14.55 -6.29
N ILE A 538 33.36 14.90 -5.70
CA ILE A 538 33.78 14.54 -4.35
C ILE A 538 34.16 15.82 -3.59
N ASP A 539 33.81 15.87 -2.32
CA ASP A 539 34.14 16.97 -1.43
C ASP A 539 35.25 16.60 -0.42
N LEU A 540 35.35 15.31 -0.09
CA LEU A 540 36.35 14.72 0.81
C LEU A 540 36.50 13.23 0.48
N VAL A 541 37.72 12.70 0.44
CA VAL A 541 37.95 11.25 0.30
C VAL A 541 38.15 10.64 1.68
N ALA A 542 37.52 9.49 1.92
CA ALA A 542 37.67 8.74 3.16
C ALA A 542 37.91 7.24 2.91
N ARG A 543 38.77 6.64 3.74
CA ARG A 543 38.98 5.20 3.89
C ARG A 543 38.83 4.83 5.35
N VAL A 544 38.20 3.70 5.64
CA VAL A 544 37.90 3.31 7.03
C VAL A 544 38.45 1.92 7.30
N ILE A 545 39.16 1.78 8.42
CA ILE A 545 39.50 0.49 9.02
C ILE A 545 38.54 0.23 10.17
N SER A 546 37.93 -0.95 10.17
CA SER A 546 37.06 -1.44 11.23
C SER A 546 37.46 -2.85 11.61
N ASN A 547 37.60 -3.11 12.92
CA ASN A 547 37.99 -4.43 13.43
C ASN A 547 39.27 -4.98 12.75
N GLY A 548 40.23 -4.09 12.46
CA GLY A 548 41.49 -4.43 11.78
C GLY A 548 41.37 -4.71 10.28
N GLN A 549 40.20 -4.54 9.67
CA GLN A 549 39.98 -4.80 8.24
C GLN A 549 39.59 -3.52 7.48
N PRO A 550 40.11 -3.32 6.25
CA PRO A 550 39.65 -2.27 5.37
C PRO A 550 38.17 -2.42 5.02
N HIS A 551 37.39 -1.38 5.21
CA HIS A 551 35.98 -1.40 4.84
C HIS A 551 35.82 -1.17 3.33
N ARG A 552 34.99 -1.98 2.67
CA ARG A 552 34.76 -1.91 1.21
C ARG A 552 33.90 -0.71 0.78
N ALA A 553 33.25 -0.05 1.74
CA ALA A 553 32.50 1.19 1.61
C ALA A 553 32.76 2.09 2.84
N LEU A 554 31.84 2.97 3.23
CA LEU A 554 31.87 3.62 4.54
C LEU A 554 30.71 3.11 5.43
N PRO A 555 30.96 2.66 6.68
CA PRO A 555 29.90 2.40 7.64
C PRO A 555 29.09 3.68 7.89
N LEU A 556 27.75 3.61 7.85
CA LEU A 556 26.89 4.80 7.96
C LEU A 556 27.21 5.65 9.19
N THR A 557 27.36 5.04 10.37
CA THR A 557 27.71 5.76 11.61
C THR A 557 29.02 6.54 11.47
N ILE A 558 29.99 6.01 10.75
CA ILE A 558 31.28 6.65 10.52
C ILE A 558 31.20 7.68 9.40
N SER A 559 30.36 7.50 8.40
CA SER A 559 30.06 8.55 7.42
C SER A 559 29.44 9.78 8.08
N LEU A 560 28.54 9.58 9.04
CA LEU A 560 27.97 10.66 9.85
C LEU A 560 29.04 11.30 10.74
N CYS A 561 29.87 10.49 11.43
CA CYS A 561 31.00 10.99 12.21
C CYS A 561 31.95 11.84 11.36
N THR A 562 32.26 11.39 10.14
CA THR A 562 33.09 12.10 9.16
C THR A 562 32.44 13.42 8.74
N ALA A 563 31.13 13.45 8.51
CA ALA A 563 30.40 14.66 8.17
C ALA A 563 30.44 15.69 9.31
N VAL A 564 30.18 15.24 10.53
CA VAL A 564 30.27 16.08 11.74
C VAL A 564 31.69 16.61 11.90
N ALA A 565 32.70 15.74 11.81
CA ALA A 565 34.10 16.12 11.91
C ALA A 565 34.49 17.15 10.83
N ALA A 566 34.03 16.98 9.58
CA ALA A 566 34.29 17.92 8.50
C ALA A 566 33.68 19.31 8.74
N ARG A 567 32.63 19.43 9.56
CA ARG A 567 32.00 20.69 9.97
C ARG A 567 32.61 21.31 11.23
N LEU A 568 33.46 20.59 11.96
CA LEU A 568 34.23 21.11 13.08
C LEU A 568 35.45 21.88 12.56
N THR A 569 35.29 23.19 12.31
CA THR A 569 36.37 24.04 11.76
C THR A 569 37.64 23.92 12.59
N GLY A 570 38.70 23.38 11.98
CA GLY A 570 40.00 23.12 12.59
C GLY A 570 40.37 21.62 12.69
N SER A 571 39.39 20.71 12.62
CA SER A 571 39.64 19.26 12.60
C SER A 571 40.37 18.81 11.32
N LEU A 572 40.99 17.62 11.34
CA LEU A 572 41.66 17.06 10.16
C LEU A 572 40.69 16.83 8.98
N PRO A 573 39.47 16.29 9.16
CA PRO A 573 38.51 16.21 8.06
C PRO A 573 38.08 17.58 7.52
N SER A 574 37.95 18.60 8.39
CA SER A 574 37.62 19.97 7.97
C SER A 574 38.73 20.59 7.12
N GLN A 575 40.00 20.30 7.42
CA GLN A 575 41.16 20.74 6.64
C GLN A 575 41.26 20.07 5.26
N CYS A 576 40.66 18.89 5.08
CA CYS A 576 40.66 18.16 3.81
C CYS A 576 39.41 18.45 2.95
N LEU A 577 38.45 19.22 3.47
CA LEU A 577 37.19 19.50 2.80
C LEU A 577 37.37 20.50 1.65
N SER A 578 36.73 20.25 0.52
CA SER A 578 36.73 21.19 -0.61
C SER A 578 36.10 22.55 -0.25
N ASP A 579 36.75 23.65 -0.67
CA ASP A 579 36.26 25.02 -0.49
C ASP A 579 34.92 25.29 -1.22
N SER A 580 34.57 24.47 -2.20
CA SER A 580 33.32 24.59 -2.96
C SER A 580 32.07 24.21 -2.14
N VAL A 581 32.26 23.62 -0.96
CA VAL A 581 31.17 23.10 -0.14
C VAL A 581 30.48 24.23 0.60
N ALA A 582 29.18 24.38 0.38
CA ALA A 582 28.37 25.34 1.13
C ALA A 582 28.42 25.06 2.66
N PRO A 583 28.41 26.09 3.51
CA PRO A 583 28.30 25.92 4.96
C PRO A 583 27.07 25.08 5.33
N GLN A 584 27.24 24.06 6.16
CA GLN A 584 26.18 23.13 6.61
C GLN A 584 25.42 22.37 5.49
N GLY A 585 25.81 22.50 4.22
CA GLY A 585 25.23 21.74 3.11
C GLY A 585 25.59 20.24 3.12
N PRO A 586 25.02 19.44 2.19
CA PRO A 586 25.43 18.07 1.98
C PRO A 586 26.90 17.97 1.55
N LEU A 587 27.53 16.86 1.90
CA LEU A 587 28.91 16.48 1.61
C LEU A 587 28.93 15.19 0.79
N ARG A 588 29.74 15.17 -0.26
CA ARG A 588 29.97 13.99 -1.11
C ARG A 588 31.28 13.32 -0.71
N LEU A 589 31.19 12.23 0.03
CA LEU A 589 32.35 11.46 0.49
C LEU A 589 32.78 10.44 -0.56
N GLY A 590 33.99 10.58 -1.09
CA GLY A 590 34.60 9.59 -1.98
C GLY A 590 35.06 8.37 -1.19
N MET A 591 34.61 7.19 -1.60
CA MET A 591 34.87 5.91 -0.94
C MET A 591 35.20 4.81 -1.95
N PRO A 592 35.67 3.61 -1.52
CA PRO A 592 36.02 2.55 -2.48
C PRO A 592 34.84 2.06 -3.34
N SER A 593 33.61 2.22 -2.88
CA SER A 593 32.40 1.82 -3.63
C SER A 593 31.72 2.96 -4.39
N GLY A 594 32.34 4.15 -4.50
CA GLY A 594 31.77 5.30 -5.19
C GLY A 594 31.67 6.54 -4.28
N VAL A 595 30.53 7.24 -4.32
CA VAL A 595 30.31 8.48 -3.56
C VAL A 595 29.14 8.34 -2.60
N LEU A 596 29.30 8.73 -1.35
CA LEU A 596 28.22 8.76 -0.37
C LEU A 596 27.88 10.20 0.01
N THR A 597 26.60 10.58 -0.14
CA THR A 597 26.11 11.89 0.30
C THR A 597 25.63 11.86 1.76
N VAL A 598 26.22 12.71 2.59
CA VAL A 598 25.90 12.88 4.02
C VAL A 598 25.83 14.36 4.39
N GLY A 599 25.14 14.70 5.47
CA GLY A 599 25.09 16.05 6.01
C GLY A 599 25.41 16.05 7.49
N ALA A 600 25.72 17.23 8.02
CA ALA A 600 25.81 17.46 9.45
C ALA A 600 25.50 18.92 9.74
N GLU A 601 24.71 19.15 10.78
CA GLU A 601 24.49 20.47 11.37
C GLU A 601 25.28 20.54 12.67
N VAL A 602 26.30 21.39 12.70
CA VAL A 602 27.18 21.58 13.88
C VAL A 602 27.21 23.06 14.26
N GLU A 603 27.03 23.35 15.54
CA GLU A 603 27.01 24.71 16.09
C GLU A 603 27.88 24.81 17.34
N LYS A 604 28.16 26.04 17.79
CA LYS A 604 28.75 26.28 19.12
C LYS A 604 27.66 26.69 20.10
N LYS A 605 27.45 25.89 21.15
CA LYS A 605 26.60 26.22 22.31
C LYS A 605 27.50 26.48 23.51
N ASP A 606 27.35 27.64 24.14
CA ASP A 606 28.13 28.04 25.32
C ASP A 606 29.66 27.89 25.13
N GLY A 607 30.13 28.15 23.90
CA GLY A 607 31.56 28.05 23.54
C GLY A 607 32.04 26.63 23.20
N GLN A 608 31.21 25.59 23.38
CA GLN A 608 31.52 24.20 23.05
C GLN A 608 30.86 23.77 21.75
N TRP A 609 31.51 22.89 20.99
CA TRP A 609 30.95 22.32 19.78
C TRP A 609 29.82 21.34 20.10
N PHE A 610 28.72 21.47 19.38
CA PHE A 610 27.52 20.68 19.52
C PHE A 610 27.06 20.19 18.14
N ALA A 611 26.99 18.87 17.97
CA ALA A 611 26.43 18.26 16.77
C ALA A 611 24.92 18.21 16.94
N LYS A 612 24.21 19.14 16.31
CA LYS A 612 22.75 19.25 16.38
C LYS A 612 22.06 18.11 15.64
N ALA A 613 22.56 17.79 14.45
CA ALA A 613 22.06 16.67 13.66
C ALA A 613 23.14 16.10 12.75
N GLY A 614 23.04 14.81 12.47
CA GLY A 614 23.76 14.16 11.37
C GLY A 614 22.76 13.61 10.36
N SER A 615 22.99 13.87 9.09
CA SER A 615 21.99 13.65 8.04
C SER A 615 22.45 12.62 7.02
N PHE A 616 21.53 11.78 6.56
CA PHE A 616 21.72 11.00 5.34
C PHE A 616 20.74 11.43 4.27
N TYR A 617 21.20 11.42 3.02
CA TYR A 617 20.36 11.70 1.88
C TYR A 617 19.99 10.40 1.19
N ARG A 618 18.70 10.24 0.93
CA ARG A 618 18.11 9.10 0.22
C ARG A 618 17.09 9.60 -0.78
N THR A 619 16.59 8.68 -1.58
CA THR A 619 15.41 8.87 -2.40
C THR A 619 14.40 7.80 -2.03
N ALA A 620 13.13 8.02 -2.35
CA ALA A 620 12.09 7.02 -2.26
C ALA A 620 11.14 7.18 -3.45
N ARG A 621 10.36 6.14 -3.74
CA ARG A 621 9.22 6.22 -4.66
C ARG A 621 8.25 5.10 -4.36
N ARG A 622 6.95 5.39 -4.39
CA ARG A 622 5.92 4.37 -4.34
C ARG A 622 5.94 3.51 -5.61
N LEU A 623 6.06 2.19 -5.44
CA LEU A 623 6.08 1.25 -6.58
C LEU A 623 4.70 0.65 -6.88
N PHE A 624 3.94 0.34 -5.82
CA PHE A 624 2.62 -0.28 -5.91
C PHE A 624 1.81 0.07 -4.66
N ASP A 625 0.48 0.09 -4.80
CA ASP A 625 -0.48 0.27 -3.73
C ASP A 625 -1.62 -0.74 -3.91
N GLY A 626 -2.00 -1.43 -2.84
CA GLY A 626 -3.00 -2.49 -2.91
C GLY A 626 -2.95 -3.46 -1.73
N ARG A 627 -3.42 -4.68 -1.97
CA ARG A 627 -3.57 -5.73 -0.94
C ARG A 627 -2.64 -6.91 -1.24
N VAL A 628 -2.00 -7.44 -0.21
CA VAL A 628 -1.24 -8.69 -0.28
C VAL A 628 -2.14 -9.84 0.15
N TRP A 629 -2.19 -10.89 -0.67
CA TRP A 629 -2.92 -12.11 -0.34
C TRP A 629 -1.98 -13.11 0.32
N VAL A 630 -2.41 -13.68 1.44
CA VAL A 630 -1.68 -14.73 2.16
C VAL A 630 -2.55 -15.97 2.35
N PRO A 631 -1.98 -17.19 2.45
CA PRO A 631 -2.75 -18.37 2.79
C PRO A 631 -3.48 -18.19 4.12
N GLY A 632 -4.74 -18.62 4.21
CA GLY A 632 -5.57 -18.42 5.41
C GLY A 632 -4.95 -18.97 6.70
N LYS A 633 -4.14 -20.03 6.62
CA LYS A 633 -3.39 -20.60 7.76
C LYS A 633 -2.38 -19.63 8.42
N ALA A 634 -1.99 -18.57 7.71
CA ALA A 634 -1.08 -17.53 8.21
C ALA A 634 -1.83 -16.44 9.00
N LEU A 635 -3.16 -16.39 8.88
CA LEU A 635 -4.04 -15.57 9.68
C LEU A 635 -4.54 -16.45 10.83
N LYS A 636 -4.05 -16.21 12.05
CA LYS A 636 -4.69 -16.82 13.23
C LYS A 636 -6.03 -16.11 13.47
N ASP A 637 -7.07 -16.89 13.78
CA ASP A 637 -8.45 -16.44 13.99
C ASP A 637 -8.59 -15.36 15.08
#